data_AF-A0A7L8V2H8-F1
#
_entry.id   AF-A0A7L8V2H8-F1
#
_cell.length_a   1.000
_cell.length_b   1.000
_cell.length_c   1.000
_cell.angle_alpha   90.00
_cell.angle_beta   90.00
_cell.angle_gamma   90.00
#
_symmetry.space_group_name_H-M   'P 1'
#
loop_
_entity.id
_entity.type
_entity.pdbx_description
1 polymer ?
#
loop_
_entity_poly.entity_id
_entity_poly.type
_entity_poly.pdbx_seq_one_letter_code
_entity_poly.pdbx_strand_id
1 'polypeptide(L)'
;MIHKHHHLIEFIHDRLSKTIIEHFIKNYSLSERQAVKTVSIDLNANYQSVIHKIFPNAQIIVNRFHIVQLYSRALDQVRISCLKKINDKHSRLYKALKSNWHRYEYIYFNVT
;
A
#
# COMPACT_ATOMS: atom_id res chain seq x y z
N MET A 1 6.76 0.96 24.51
CA MET A 1 6.32 1.10 23.10
C MET A 1 5.25 2.17 23.04
N ILE A 2 5.48 3.29 22.37
CA ILE A 2 4.54 4.42 22.37
C ILE A 2 3.48 4.15 21.30
N HIS A 3 2.25 3.86 21.72
CA HIS A 3 1.09 3.86 20.84
C HIS A 3 0.81 5.31 20.42
N LYS A 4 1.24 5.71 19.21
CA LYS A 4 0.79 6.98 18.62
C LYS A 4 -0.61 6.78 18.07
N HIS A 5 -1.56 7.56 18.56
CA HIS A 5 -2.90 7.64 17.99
C HIS A 5 -2.78 8.19 16.56
N HIS A 6 -3.23 7.42 15.58
CA HIS A 6 -3.31 7.85 14.19
C HIS A 6 -4.58 8.69 14.04
N HIS A 7 -4.44 9.99 13.89
CA HIS A 7 -5.55 10.91 13.63
C HIS A 7 -5.58 11.24 12.15
N LEU A 8 -6.71 10.96 11.50
CA LEU A 8 -6.97 11.49 10.17
C LEU A 8 -7.06 13.02 10.27
N ILE A 9 -6.17 13.71 9.58
CA ILE A 9 -6.15 15.18 9.57
C ILE A 9 -7.07 15.70 8.46
N GLU A 10 -6.89 15.23 7.23
CA GLU A 10 -7.58 15.78 6.07
C GLU A 10 -7.62 14.79 4.90
N PHE A 11 -8.68 14.91 4.08
CA PHE A 11 -8.75 14.33 2.74
C PHE A 11 -8.63 15.44 1.70
N ILE A 12 -7.67 15.32 0.78
CA ILE A 12 -7.59 16.18 -0.40
C ILE A 12 -8.58 15.64 -1.44
N HIS A 13 -9.40 16.53 -2.00
CA HIS A 13 -10.55 16.17 -2.85
C HIS A 13 -10.18 15.43 -4.14
N ASP A 14 -8.98 15.66 -4.69
CA ASP A 14 -8.50 14.98 -5.87
C ASP A 14 -7.02 14.54 -5.75
N ARG A 15 -6.54 13.85 -6.78
CA ARG A 15 -5.20 13.25 -6.85
C ARG A 15 -4.29 13.94 -7.87
N LEU A 16 -4.69 15.10 -8.38
CA LEU A 16 -3.91 15.83 -9.38
C LEU A 16 -2.68 16.43 -8.71
N SER A 17 -1.51 16.22 -9.33
CA SER A 17 -0.23 16.75 -8.81
C SER A 17 -0.29 18.26 -8.57
N LYS A 18 -0.99 19.01 -9.44
CA LYS A 18 -1.18 20.45 -9.28
C LYS A 18 -1.96 20.79 -8.01
N THR A 19 -3.14 20.18 -7.80
CA THR A 19 -3.98 20.40 -6.62
C THR A 19 -3.23 20.09 -5.33
N ILE A 20 -2.52 18.96 -5.28
CA ILE A 20 -1.76 18.54 -4.10
C ILE A 20 -0.63 19.53 -3.80
N ILE A 21 0.15 19.93 -4.81
CA ILE A 21 1.25 20.90 -4.63
C ILE A 21 0.70 22.23 -4.11
N GLU A 22 -0.34 22.76 -4.76
CA GLU A 22 -0.94 24.05 -4.39
C GLU A 22 -1.51 24.02 -2.98
N HIS A 23 -2.19 22.94 -2.59
CA HIS A 23 -2.72 22.77 -1.25
C HIS A 23 -1.62 22.92 -0.18
N PHE A 24 -0.52 22.17 -0.31
CA PHE A 24 0.52 22.21 0.71
C PHE A 24 1.36 23.50 0.69
N ILE A 25 1.61 24.08 -0.49
CA ILE A 25 2.35 25.36 -0.59
C ILE A 25 1.53 26.52 0.00
N LYS A 26 0.21 26.52 -0.19
CA LYS A 26 -0.68 27.58 0.29
C LYS A 26 -0.89 27.53 1.80
N ASN A 27 -1.03 26.32 2.36
CA ASN A 27 -1.45 26.13 3.74
C ASN A 27 -0.29 25.97 4.74
N TYR A 28 0.92 25.63 4.27
CA TYR A 28 2.07 25.36 5.13
C TYR A 28 3.31 26.12 4.68
N SER A 29 3.99 26.75 5.63
CA SER A 29 5.25 27.46 5.40
C SER A 29 6.35 26.51 4.93
N LEU A 30 7.40 27.06 4.32
CA LEU A 30 8.55 26.25 3.91
C LEU A 30 9.21 25.54 5.10
N SER A 31 9.30 26.20 6.26
CA SER A 31 9.89 25.64 7.47
C SER A 31 9.12 24.40 7.96
N GLU A 32 7.79 24.47 8.00
CA GLU A 32 6.93 23.33 8.37
C GLU A 32 7.09 22.17 7.39
N ARG A 33 7.12 22.48 6.09
CA ARG A 33 7.33 21.46 5.05
C ARG A 33 8.72 20.83 5.10
N GLN A 34 9.75 21.59 5.45
CA GLN A 34 11.11 21.09 5.66
C GLN A 34 11.24 20.23 6.92
N ALA A 35 10.35 20.42 7.91
CA ALA A 35 10.31 19.63 9.14
C ALA A 35 9.67 18.24 8.96
N VAL A 36 9.00 17.98 7.83
CA VAL A 36 8.45 16.66 7.52
C VAL A 36 9.57 15.65 7.32
N LYS A 37 9.54 14.59 8.15
CA LYS A 37 10.59 13.56 8.16
C LYS A 37 10.39 12.47 7.13
N THR A 38 9.15 12.04 6.95
CA THR A 38 8.81 10.86 6.15
C THR A 38 7.49 11.05 5.43
N VAL A 39 7.40 10.59 4.18
CA VAL A 39 6.15 10.49 3.43
C VAL A 39 5.99 9.06 2.93
N SER A 40 4.88 8.42 3.29
CA SER A 40 4.52 7.12 2.74
C SER A 40 3.73 7.30 1.46
N ILE A 41 4.21 6.74 0.34
CA ILE A 41 3.52 6.83 -0.96
C ILE A 41 3.21 5.44 -1.52
N ASP A 42 2.20 5.40 -2.37
CA ASP A 42 1.92 4.25 -3.21
C ASP A 42 2.97 4.10 -4.32
N LEU A 43 3.01 2.94 -4.99
CA LEU A 43 3.99 2.61 -6.05
C LEU A 43 3.81 3.39 -7.36
N ASN A 44 3.11 4.53 -7.34
CA ASN A 44 2.93 5.38 -8.50
C ASN A 44 4.08 6.38 -8.62
N ALA A 45 4.89 6.21 -9.66
CA ALA A 45 6.09 7.00 -9.95
C ALA A 45 5.82 8.52 -10.04
N ASN A 46 4.61 8.94 -10.40
CA ASN A 46 4.27 10.37 -10.52
C ASN A 46 4.39 11.11 -9.19
N TYR A 47 4.14 10.45 -8.06
CA TYR A 47 4.18 11.09 -6.74
C TYR A 47 5.60 11.40 -6.27
N GLN A 48 6.60 10.63 -6.69
CA GLN A 48 7.98 10.84 -6.22
C GLN A 48 8.47 12.26 -6.53
N SER A 49 8.23 12.75 -7.74
CA SER A 49 8.60 14.11 -8.15
C SER A 49 7.78 15.20 -7.44
N VAL A 50 6.54 14.92 -7.08
CA VAL A 50 5.63 15.83 -6.38
C VAL A 50 6.06 16.00 -4.92
N ILE A 51 6.42 14.90 -4.25
CA ILE A 51 6.78 14.92 -2.83
C ILE A 51 8.02 15.78 -2.60
N HIS A 52 9.07 15.67 -3.41
CA HIS A 52 10.28 16.49 -3.21
C HIS A 52 10.04 17.99 -3.42
N LYS A 53 9.05 18.38 -4.23
CA LYS A 53 8.66 19.79 -4.38
C LYS A 53 7.98 20.33 -3.12
N ILE A 54 7.18 19.49 -2.48
CA ILE A 54 6.40 19.88 -1.30
C ILE A 54 7.26 19.76 -0.04
N PHE A 55 7.88 18.60 0.18
CA PHE A 55 8.63 18.20 1.36
C PHE A 55 10.09 17.87 0.98
N PRO A 56 10.96 18.87 0.82
CA PRO A 56 12.28 18.67 0.22
C PRO A 56 13.20 17.76 1.04
N ASN A 57 13.02 17.71 2.37
CA ASN A 57 13.86 16.93 3.28
C ASN A 57 13.25 15.58 3.67
N ALA A 58 12.05 15.26 3.20
CA ALA A 58 11.36 14.06 3.64
C ALA A 58 11.89 12.80 2.96
N GLN A 59 12.07 11.73 3.74
CA GLN A 59 12.33 10.41 3.21
C GLN A 59 11.05 9.80 2.65
N ILE A 60 11.10 9.34 1.40
CA ILE A 60 10.01 8.63 0.76
C ILE A 60 10.04 7.16 1.20
N ILE A 61 8.93 6.68 1.74
CA ILE A 61 8.73 5.29 2.15
C ILE A 61 7.66 4.68 1.24
N VAL A 62 7.94 3.50 0.70
CA VAL A 62 6.93 2.76 -0.06
C VAL A 62 5.89 2.19 0.90
N ASN A 63 4.62 2.43 0.59
CA ASN A 63 3.51 1.89 1.35
C ASN A 63 3.52 0.35 1.29
N ARG A 64 3.85 -0.26 2.43
CA ARG A 64 3.96 -1.72 2.62
C ARG A 64 2.72 -2.50 2.23
N PHE A 65 1.53 -1.90 2.29
CA PHE A 65 0.30 -2.57 1.89
C PHE A 65 0.31 -2.93 0.40
N HIS A 66 0.86 -2.05 -0.45
CA HIS A 66 0.99 -2.36 -1.88
C HIS A 66 1.98 -3.47 -2.16
N ILE A 67 3.07 -3.55 -1.39
CA ILE A 67 4.05 -4.63 -1.51
C ILE A 67 3.40 -5.97 -1.14
N VAL A 68 2.72 -6.02 0.00
CA VAL A 68 1.99 -7.23 0.45
C VAL A 68 0.92 -7.61 -0.57
N GLN A 69 0.16 -6.64 -1.09
CA GLN A 69 -0.86 -6.90 -2.09
C GLN A 69 -0.29 -7.44 -3.40
N LEU A 70 0.83 -6.88 -3.88
CA LEU A 70 1.52 -7.37 -5.08
C LEU A 70 2.01 -8.81 -4.87
N TYR A 71 2.62 -9.09 -3.72
CA TYR A 71 3.09 -10.42 -3.37
C TYR A 71 1.94 -11.44 -3.32
N SER A 72 0.84 -11.11 -2.65
CA SER A 72 -0.34 -11.98 -2.58
C SER A 72 -0.90 -12.29 -3.96
N ARG A 73 -1.04 -11.29 -4.84
CA ARG A 73 -1.51 -11.49 -6.22
C ARG A 73 -0.57 -12.41 -7.02
N ALA A 74 0.75 -12.25 -6.88
CA ALA A 74 1.71 -13.09 -7.56
C ALA A 74 1.61 -14.55 -7.10
N LEU A 75 1.50 -14.77 -5.77
CA LEU A 75 1.27 -16.10 -5.22
C LEU A 75 -0.04 -16.72 -5.71
N ASP A 76 -1.11 -15.93 -5.79
CA ASP A 76 -2.39 -16.39 -6.28
C ASP A 76 -2.35 -16.86 -7.73
N GLN A 77 -1.63 -16.14 -8.59
CA GLN A 77 -1.46 -16.55 -9.99
C GLN A 77 -0.79 -17.91 -10.10
N VAL A 78 0.28 -18.13 -9.33
CA VAL A 78 0.98 -19.42 -9.27
C VAL A 78 0.06 -20.50 -8.71
N ARG A 79 -0.61 -20.22 -7.59
CA ARG A 79 -1.55 -21.14 -6.93
C ARG A 79 -2.66 -21.59 -7.87
N ILE A 80 -3.32 -20.66 -8.56
CA ILE A 80 -4.39 -20.98 -9.53
C ILE A 80 -3.83 -21.83 -10.67
N SER A 81 -2.63 -21.50 -11.16
CA SER A 81 -1.97 -22.27 -12.22
C SER A 81 -1.63 -23.70 -11.78
N CYS A 82 -1.17 -23.89 -10.54
CA CYS A 82 -0.98 -25.21 -9.95
C CYS A 82 -2.30 -25.95 -9.76
N LEU A 83 -3.33 -25.28 -9.22
CA LEU A 83 -4.64 -25.88 -8.96
C LEU A 83 -5.29 -26.41 -10.23
N LYS A 84 -5.17 -25.69 -11.36
CA LYS A 84 -5.69 -26.12 -12.67
C LYS A 84 -5.04 -27.40 -13.21
N LYS A 85 -3.83 -27.72 -12.76
CA LYS A 85 -3.10 -28.94 -13.17
C LYS A 85 -3.46 -30.17 -12.34
N ILE A 86 -4.23 -30.00 -11.26
CA ILE A 86 -4.60 -31.10 -10.36
C ILE A 86 -5.97 -31.64 -10.78
N ASN A 87 -5.97 -32.89 -11.28
CA ASN A 87 -7.21 -33.57 -11.69
C ASN A 87 -8.02 -34.08 -10.48
N ASP A 88 -7.34 -34.59 -9.45
CA ASP A 88 -7.99 -35.09 -8.24
C ASP A 88 -8.35 -33.96 -7.25
N LYS A 89 -9.63 -33.61 -7.22
CA LYS A 89 -10.19 -32.59 -6.33
C LYS A 89 -10.26 -33.03 -4.86
N HIS A 90 -10.12 -34.33 -4.57
CA HIS A 90 -10.10 -34.85 -3.20
C HIS A 90 -8.70 -34.89 -2.60
N SER A 91 -7.65 -34.75 -3.44
CA SER A 91 -6.27 -34.74 -3.01
C SER A 91 -6.00 -33.68 -1.94
N ARG A 92 -5.08 -34.00 -1.01
CA ARG A 92 -4.63 -33.08 0.04
C ARG A 92 -4.09 -31.78 -0.56
N LEU A 93 -3.38 -31.89 -1.69
CA LEU A 93 -2.79 -30.74 -2.39
C LEU A 93 -3.87 -29.81 -2.96
N TYR A 94 -4.92 -30.35 -3.60
CA TYR A 94 -6.04 -29.54 -4.09
C TYR A 94 -6.73 -28.79 -2.95
N LYS A 95 -7.03 -29.48 -1.84
CA LYS A 95 -7.68 -28.85 -0.67
C LYS A 95 -6.81 -27.76 -0.04
N ALA A 96 -5.49 -27.96 0.01
CA ALA A 96 -4.55 -26.96 0.52
C ALA A 96 -4.54 -25.69 -0.35
N LEU A 97 -4.49 -25.83 -1.67
CA LEU A 97 -4.45 -24.71 -2.62
C LEU A 97 -5.81 -24.04 -2.89
N LYS A 98 -6.92 -24.66 -2.46
CA LYS A 98 -8.29 -24.14 -2.61
C LYS A 98 -8.83 -23.62 -1.28
N SER A 99 -9.21 -24.53 -0.38
CA SER A 99 -9.99 -24.20 0.82
C SER A 99 -9.13 -23.60 1.93
N ASN A 100 -7.92 -24.12 2.16
CA ASN A 100 -7.04 -23.60 3.21
C ASN A 100 -6.46 -22.23 2.84
N TRP A 101 -6.22 -22.00 1.55
CA TRP A 101 -5.75 -20.71 1.05
C TRP A 101 -6.75 -19.57 1.29
N HIS A 102 -8.05 -19.77 1.04
CA HIS A 102 -9.06 -18.73 1.29
C HIS A 102 -9.12 -18.30 2.77
N ARG A 103 -8.82 -19.22 3.69
CA ARG A 103 -8.72 -18.89 5.12
C ARG A 103 -7.51 -18.02 5.43
N TYR A 104 -6.40 -18.24 4.73
CA TYR A 104 -5.20 -17.40 4.82
C TYR A 104 -5.50 -15.98 4.30
N GLU A 105 -6.04 -15.85 3.08
CA GLU A 105 -6.42 -14.54 2.53
C GLU A 105 -7.37 -13.77 3.45
N TYR A 106 -8.40 -14.42 3.99
CA TYR A 106 -9.39 -13.77 4.86
C TYR A 106 -8.74 -13.14 6.10
N ILE A 107 -7.77 -13.83 6.73
CA ILE A 107 -7.06 -13.31 7.90
C ILE A 107 -6.21 -12.09 7.51
N TYR A 108 -5.49 -12.14 6.39
CA TYR A 108 -4.60 -11.05 5.98
C TYR A 108 -5.34 -9.81 5.48
N PHE A 109 -6.54 -9.95 4.92
CA PHE A 109 -7.33 -8.80 4.42
C PHE A 109 -8.31 -8.21 5.44
N ASN A 110 -8.62 -8.91 6.54
CA ASN A 110 -9.60 -8.45 7.54
C ASN A 110 -9.03 -8.24 8.97
N VAL A 111 -7.74 -8.54 9.21
CA VAL A 111 -7.11 -8.43 10.55
C VAL A 111 -5.96 -7.41 10.60
N THR A 112 -5.58 -6.80 9.48
CA THR A 112 -4.70 -5.62 9.40
C THR A 112 -5.44 -4.42 8.87
#